data_AF-A0A1X0J6J8-F1
#
_entry.id   AF-A0A1X0J6J8-F1
#
_cell.length_a   1.000
_cell.length_b   1.000
_cell.length_c   1.000
_cell.angle_alpha   90.00
_cell.angle_beta   90.00
_cell.angle_gamma   90.00
#
_symmetry.space_group_name_H-M   'P 1'
#
loop_
_entity.id
_entity.type
_entity.pdbx_description
1 polymer ?
#
loop_
_entity_poly.entity_id
_entity_poly.type
_entity_poly.pdbx_seq_one_letter_code
_entity_poly.pdbx_strand_id
1 'polypeptide(L)'
;MRTSGYGEEAGLEVLEGDWDLFDDLSEVEATIENVEETEYPQHRPGVSIVRVSGGHGWREYEWSNGHVHRYDWELFTWDLRCPNCQHSDNTIYMVTDEVWAESGLTRNECFRCLEKAIGRQLVPADFDSTIPCNDPTQFQHGPELRQRMGHA
;
A
#
# COMPACT_ATOMS: atom_id res chain seq x y z
N MET A 1 4.51 1.65 5.41
CA MET A 1 4.37 1.85 6.86
C MET A 1 3.11 1.12 7.32
N ARG A 2 2.99 0.66 8.57
CA ARG A 2 1.72 0.15 9.10
C ARG A 2 1.19 1.12 10.14
N THR A 3 -0.08 1.48 10.10
CA THR A 3 -0.71 2.36 11.09
C THR A 3 -1.86 1.64 11.79
N SER A 4 -2.15 2.03 13.02
CA SER A 4 -3.27 1.55 13.81
C SER A 4 -3.85 2.70 14.63
N GLY A 5 -5.17 2.69 14.85
CA GLY A 5 -5.88 3.73 15.58
C GLY A 5 -6.74 3.16 16.70
N TYR A 6 -6.85 3.90 17.80
CA TYR A 6 -7.76 3.59 18.90
C TYR A 6 -8.43 4.86 19.43
N GLY A 7 -9.72 4.76 19.74
CA GLY A 7 -10.48 5.79 20.44
C GLY A 7 -11.27 5.21 21.61
N GLU A 8 -11.22 5.86 22.77
CA GLU A 8 -12.12 5.55 23.89
C GLU A 8 -13.49 6.23 23.64
N GLU A 9 -14.39 5.56 22.91
CA GLU A 9 -15.82 5.87 22.94
C GLU A 9 -16.57 4.76 23.68
N ALA A 10 -17.46 5.14 24.61
CA ALA A 10 -18.36 4.21 25.29
C ALA A 10 -19.28 3.50 24.27
N GLY A 11 -18.85 2.34 23.76
CA GLY A 11 -19.65 1.45 22.92
C GLY A 11 -19.44 1.54 21.41
N LEU A 12 -18.43 2.27 20.94
CA LEU A 12 -17.94 2.15 19.55
C LEU A 12 -16.52 1.61 19.60
N GLU A 13 -16.40 0.29 19.51
CA GLU A 13 -15.12 -0.32 19.17
C GLU A 13 -14.72 0.16 17.76
N VAL A 14 -13.56 0.82 17.71
CA VAL A 14 -12.50 0.49 16.75
C VAL A 14 -12.52 1.26 15.41
N LEU A 15 -11.59 2.22 15.27
CA LEU A 15 -10.97 2.58 13.99
C LEU A 15 -9.91 1.49 13.65
N GLU A 16 -10.32 0.23 13.50
CA GLU A 16 -9.52 -0.82 12.83
C GLU A 16 -9.67 -0.57 11.32
N GLY A 17 -9.12 0.55 10.88
CA GLY A 17 -8.52 0.54 9.56
C GLY A 17 -7.17 -0.14 9.72
N ASP A 18 -7.00 -1.33 9.15
CA ASP A 18 -5.67 -1.76 8.68
C ASP A 18 -5.37 -0.80 7.52
N TRP A 19 -5.01 0.44 7.84
CA TRP A 19 -4.77 1.46 6.83
C TRP A 19 -3.51 1.05 6.10
N ASP A 20 -3.66 0.99 4.78
CA ASP A 20 -2.73 0.40 3.83
C ASP A 20 -1.28 0.85 3.98
N LEU A 21 -0.41 0.11 3.31
CA LEU A 21 1.02 0.31 3.23
C LEU A 21 1.36 1.71 2.67
N PHE A 22 1.51 2.70 3.55
CA PHE A 22 1.97 4.03 3.13
C PHE A 22 3.43 3.99 2.67
N ASP A 23 3.72 4.69 1.58
CA ASP A 23 5.06 4.74 1.00
C ASP A 23 5.99 5.64 1.83
N ASP A 24 5.43 6.64 2.51
CA ASP A 24 6.18 7.56 3.37
C ASP A 24 5.43 8.02 4.64
N LEU A 25 6.14 8.77 5.49
CA LEU A 25 5.63 9.31 6.75
C LEU A 25 4.66 10.49 6.54
N SER A 26 4.83 11.25 5.45
CA SER A 26 3.95 12.37 5.16
C SER A 26 2.54 11.92 4.81
N GLU A 27 2.38 10.79 4.11
CA GLU A 27 1.07 10.22 3.82
C GLU A 27 0.34 9.75 5.09
N VAL A 28 1.08 9.18 6.05
CA VAL A 28 0.54 8.80 7.36
C VAL A 28 0.04 10.03 8.11
N GLU A 29 0.88 11.06 8.24
CA GLU A 29 0.52 12.27 8.98
C GLU A 29 -0.65 13.00 8.28
N ALA A 30 -0.66 13.08 6.94
CA ALA A 30 -1.76 13.69 6.17
C ALA A 30 -3.08 12.92 6.33
N THR A 31 -3.03 11.59 6.41
CA THR A 31 -4.22 10.77 6.65
C THR A 31 -4.79 11.03 8.04
N ILE A 32 -3.94 11.07 9.06
CA ILE A 32 -4.34 11.40 10.44
C ILE A 32 -4.94 12.82 10.49
N GLU A 33 -4.28 13.80 9.86
CA GLU A 33 -4.79 15.18 9.77
C GLU A 33 -6.16 15.23 9.09
N ASN A 34 -6.39 14.47 8.01
CA ASN A 34 -7.70 14.43 7.36
C ASN A 34 -8.79 13.88 8.31
N VAL A 35 -8.53 12.80 9.04
CA VAL A 35 -9.49 12.23 9.99
C VAL A 35 -9.80 13.24 11.11
N GLU A 36 -8.78 13.83 11.70
CA GLU A 36 -8.94 14.73 12.84
C GLU A 36 -9.50 16.11 12.43
N GLU A 37 -9.12 16.68 11.28
CA GLU A 37 -9.58 18.01 10.88
C GLU A 37 -10.92 17.99 10.13
N THR A 38 -11.24 16.88 9.46
CA THR A 38 -12.39 16.79 8.57
C THR A 38 -13.45 15.84 9.08
N GLU A 39 -13.11 14.57 9.31
CA GLU A 39 -14.11 13.53 9.56
C GLU A 39 -14.72 13.63 10.97
N TYR A 40 -13.88 13.73 12.00
CA TYR A 40 -14.38 13.75 13.37
C TYR A 40 -15.25 15.00 13.68
N PRO A 41 -14.85 16.23 13.29
CA PRO A 41 -15.69 17.41 13.51
C PRO A 41 -17.02 17.37 12.74
N GLN A 42 -17.07 16.71 11.57
CA GLN A 42 -18.34 16.50 10.84
C GLN A 42 -19.32 15.63 11.64
N HIS A 43 -18.83 14.61 12.31
CA HIS A 43 -19.66 13.73 13.15
C HIS A 43 -19.90 14.27 14.56
N ARG A 44 -19.11 15.26 15.00
CA ARG A 44 -19.20 15.92 16.31
C ARG A 44 -19.05 17.45 16.19
N PRO A 45 -20.07 18.17 15.67
CA PRO A 45 -19.98 19.60 15.49
C PRO A 45 -19.72 20.35 16.81
N GLY A 46 -18.80 21.32 16.79
CA GLY A 46 -18.46 22.14 17.96
C GLY A 46 -17.43 21.51 18.91
N VAL A 47 -16.93 20.31 18.59
CA VAL A 47 -15.77 19.73 19.26
C VAL A 47 -14.49 20.24 18.58
N SER A 48 -13.44 20.46 19.37
CA SER A 48 -12.15 20.99 18.90
C SER A 48 -11.01 20.29 19.60
N ILE A 49 -9.87 20.15 18.92
CA ILE A 49 -8.65 19.60 19.51
C ILE A 49 -8.17 20.56 20.62
N VAL A 50 -7.91 20.03 21.82
CA VAL A 50 -7.38 20.79 22.96
C VAL A 50 -5.90 20.50 23.21
N ARG A 51 -5.43 19.32 22.83
CA ARG A 51 -4.03 18.93 22.95
C ARG A 51 -3.66 17.94 21.86
N VAL A 52 -2.48 18.13 21.29
CA VAL A 52 -1.81 17.14 20.45
C VAL A 52 -0.52 16.74 21.14
N SER A 53 -0.25 15.44 21.25
CA SER A 53 1.03 14.93 21.72
C SER A 53 1.50 13.79 20.81
N GLY A 54 2.81 13.53 20.80
CA GLY A 54 3.35 12.48 19.94
C GLY A 54 4.86 12.45 19.86
N GLY A 55 5.37 11.44 19.17
CA GLY A 55 6.79 11.22 18.92
C GLY A 55 7.01 10.38 17.66
N HIS A 56 8.19 9.77 17.54
CA HIS A 56 8.44 8.83 16.46
C HIS A 56 7.55 7.59 16.64
N GLY A 57 6.71 7.32 15.63
CA GLY A 57 5.85 6.14 15.61
C GLY A 57 4.50 6.31 16.30
N TRP A 58 4.11 7.50 16.75
CA TRP A 58 2.78 7.71 17.34
C TRP A 58 2.34 9.18 17.46
N ARG A 59 1.01 9.37 17.47
CA ARG A 59 0.30 10.62 17.77
C ARG A 59 -0.90 10.37 18.68
N GLU A 60 -1.27 11.39 19.44
CA GLU A 60 -2.45 11.39 20.30
C GLU A 60 -3.12 12.77 20.27
N TYR A 61 -4.44 12.77 20.10
CA TYR A 61 -5.29 13.94 20.03
C TYR A 61 -6.31 13.90 21.17
N GLU A 62 -6.25 14.89 22.04
CA GLU A 62 -7.24 15.12 23.08
C GLU A 62 -8.25 16.15 22.58
N TRP A 63 -9.53 15.82 22.70
CA TRP A 63 -10.64 16.62 22.21
C TRP A 63 -11.36 17.36 23.36
N SER A 64 -12.00 18.49 23.05
CA SER A 64 -12.69 19.33 24.05
C SER A 64 -13.88 18.63 24.73
N ASN A 65 -14.36 17.54 24.17
CA ASN A 65 -15.38 16.66 24.74
C ASN A 65 -14.79 15.55 25.65
N GLY A 66 -13.48 15.53 25.87
CA GLY A 66 -12.76 14.56 26.70
C GLY A 66 -12.39 13.26 26.00
N HIS A 67 -12.68 13.11 24.71
CA HIS A 67 -12.25 11.94 23.94
C HIS A 67 -10.78 12.03 23.56
N VAL A 68 -10.15 10.86 23.45
CA VAL A 68 -8.75 10.72 23.05
C VAL A 68 -8.67 9.79 21.85
N HIS A 69 -8.04 10.25 20.78
CA HIS A 69 -7.66 9.42 19.64
C HIS A 69 -6.16 9.19 19.67
N ARG A 70 -5.74 7.94 19.53
CA ARG A 70 -4.34 7.56 19.46
C ARG A 70 -4.06 6.82 18.16
N TYR A 71 -2.98 7.20 17.51
CA TYR A 71 -2.45 6.59 16.31
C TYR A 71 -1.03 6.10 16.58
N ASP A 72 -0.75 4.85 16.21
CA ASP A 72 0.59 4.25 16.29
C ASP A 72 1.00 3.77 14.91
N TRP A 73 2.28 3.94 14.54
CA TRP A 73 2.82 3.48 13.27
C TRP A 73 4.24 2.94 13.38
N GLU A 74 4.55 1.97 12.52
CA GLU A 74 5.88 1.36 12.45
C GLU A 74 6.44 1.29 11.03
N LEU A 75 7.76 1.48 10.94
CA LEU A 75 8.53 1.14 9.76
C LEU A 75 8.75 -0.37 9.76
N PHE A 76 8.20 -1.06 8.77
CA PHE A 76 8.52 -2.45 8.51
C PHE A 76 9.31 -2.55 7.21
N THR A 77 10.21 -3.52 7.15
CA THR A 77 10.93 -3.84 5.92
C THR A 77 10.09 -4.79 5.09
N TRP A 78 9.74 -4.38 3.87
CA TRP A 78 9.14 -5.30 2.90
C TRP A 78 10.24 -6.01 2.12
N ASP A 79 10.29 -7.33 2.21
CA ASP A 79 11.07 -8.13 1.28
C ASP A 79 10.41 -8.13 -0.10
N LEU A 80 10.95 -7.30 -1.00
CA LEU A 80 10.48 -7.19 -2.37
C LEU A 80 11.01 -8.33 -3.26
N ARG A 81 11.84 -9.25 -2.77
CA ARG A 81 12.33 -10.36 -3.58
C ARG A 81 11.18 -11.26 -4.02
N CYS A 82 11.35 -11.91 -5.17
CA CYS A 82 10.39 -12.89 -5.66
C CYS A 82 10.19 -14.00 -4.60
N PRO A 83 8.95 -14.30 -4.17
CA PRO A 83 8.70 -15.30 -3.14
C PRO A 83 9.17 -16.70 -3.55
N ASN A 84 9.17 -17.00 -4.86
CA ASN A 84 9.55 -18.30 -5.39
C ASN A 84 11.08 -18.49 -5.55
N CYS A 85 11.77 -17.52 -6.17
CA CYS A 85 13.19 -17.67 -6.50
C CYS A 85 14.14 -16.74 -5.73
N GLN A 86 13.61 -15.88 -4.86
CA GLN A 86 14.38 -14.92 -4.04
C GLN A 86 15.20 -13.90 -4.85
N HIS A 87 14.90 -13.75 -6.14
CA HIS A 87 15.55 -12.76 -7.00
C HIS A 87 15.11 -11.34 -6.61
N SER A 88 16.05 -10.41 -6.52
CA SER A 88 15.81 -9.03 -6.09
C SER A 88 15.14 -8.14 -7.14
N ASP A 89 15.27 -8.50 -8.41
CA ASP A 89 14.55 -7.87 -9.53
C ASP A 89 13.16 -8.51 -9.66
N ASN A 90 12.24 -8.07 -8.80
CA ASN A 90 10.84 -8.44 -8.76
C ASN A 90 9.96 -7.18 -8.83
N THR A 91 10.19 -6.37 -9.86
CA THR A 91 9.41 -5.17 -10.12
C THR A 91 7.94 -5.54 -10.34
N ILE A 92 7.03 -4.67 -9.91
CA ILE A 92 5.59 -4.83 -10.09
C ILE A 92 5.26 -4.80 -11.59
N TYR A 93 4.47 -5.76 -12.07
CA TYR A 93 3.93 -5.79 -13.42
C TYR A 93 2.57 -6.48 -13.39
N MET A 94 1.78 -6.33 -14.45
CA MET A 94 0.51 -7.04 -14.60
C MET A 94 0.42 -7.74 -15.95
N VAL A 95 0.14 -9.04 -15.94
CA VAL A 95 -0.21 -9.79 -17.15
C VAL A 95 -1.72 -10.02 -17.19
N THR A 96 -2.25 -10.45 -18.33
CA THR A 96 -3.68 -10.77 -18.43
C THR A 96 -4.05 -11.94 -17.51
N ASP A 97 -5.33 -12.00 -17.13
CA ASP A 97 -5.87 -13.06 -16.28
C ASP A 97 -5.62 -14.46 -16.86
N GLU A 98 -5.64 -14.60 -18.18
CA GLU A 98 -5.36 -15.88 -18.85
C GLU A 98 -3.93 -16.35 -18.60
N VAL A 99 -2.95 -15.45 -18.66
CA VAL A 99 -1.54 -15.78 -18.42
C VAL A 99 -1.32 -16.13 -16.96
N TRP A 100 -1.97 -15.40 -16.03
CA TRP A 100 -1.93 -15.76 -14.62
C TRP A 100 -2.55 -17.13 -14.35
N ALA A 101 -3.74 -17.39 -14.90
CA ALA A 101 -4.43 -18.67 -14.75
C ALA A 101 -3.62 -19.85 -15.33
N GLU A 102 -2.94 -19.66 -16.46
CA GLU A 102 -2.07 -20.66 -17.09
C GLU A 102 -0.87 -21.02 -16.19
N SER A 103 -0.34 -20.06 -15.43
CA SER A 103 0.87 -20.24 -14.64
C SER A 103 0.69 -21.12 -13.39
N GLY A 104 -0.52 -21.17 -12.83
CA GLY A 104 -0.78 -21.80 -11.52
C GLY A 104 -0.12 -21.11 -10.32
N LEU A 105 0.47 -19.92 -10.52
CA LEU A 105 1.02 -19.08 -9.46
C LEU A 105 -0.10 -18.28 -8.77
N THR A 106 0.16 -17.77 -7.56
CA THR A 106 -0.91 -17.17 -6.72
C THR A 106 -0.51 -15.87 -6.05
N ARG A 107 0.70 -15.35 -6.31
CA ARG A 107 1.26 -14.20 -5.58
C ARG A 107 1.91 -13.22 -6.57
N ASN A 108 2.90 -12.50 -6.06
CA ASN A 108 3.71 -11.50 -6.75
C ASN A 108 5.04 -12.10 -7.23
N GLU A 109 5.00 -13.28 -7.86
CA GLU A 109 6.20 -13.89 -8.45
C GLU A 109 6.79 -13.01 -9.56
N CYS A 110 8.12 -13.05 -9.72
CA CYS A 110 8.77 -12.29 -10.78
C CYS A 110 8.46 -12.84 -12.16
N PHE A 111 8.57 -11.98 -13.18
CA PHE A 111 8.28 -12.35 -14.58
C PHE A 111 9.07 -13.58 -15.04
N ARG A 112 10.30 -13.80 -14.56
CA ARG A 112 11.10 -14.99 -14.89
C ARG A 112 10.51 -16.29 -14.31
N CYS A 113 9.93 -16.22 -13.11
CA CYS A 113 9.21 -17.36 -12.53
C CYS A 113 7.90 -17.62 -13.27
N LEU A 114 7.20 -16.56 -13.66
CA LEU A 114 6.00 -16.66 -14.49
C LEU A 114 6.32 -17.32 -15.84
N GLU A 115 7.33 -16.83 -16.57
CA GLU A 115 7.80 -17.42 -17.84
C GLU A 115 8.17 -18.90 -17.71
N LYS A 116 8.83 -19.26 -16.62
CA LYS A 116 9.17 -20.66 -16.32
C LYS A 116 7.92 -21.51 -16.08
N ALA A 117 6.91 -20.95 -15.41
CA ALA A 117 5.66 -21.66 -15.11
C ALA A 117 4.81 -21.90 -16.36
N ILE A 118 4.67 -20.88 -17.23
CA ILE A 118 3.94 -21.01 -18.50
C ILE A 118 4.76 -21.67 -19.62
N GLY A 119 6.07 -21.90 -19.40
CA GLY A 119 6.94 -22.59 -20.35
C GLY A 119 7.32 -21.78 -21.59
N ARG A 120 7.14 -20.46 -21.58
CA ARG A 120 7.49 -19.53 -22.67
C ARG A 120 7.89 -18.17 -22.16
N GLN A 121 8.57 -17.38 -23.00
CA GLN A 121 8.81 -15.97 -22.71
C GLN A 121 7.52 -15.15 -22.84
N LEU A 122 7.43 -14.11 -22.01
CA LEU A 122 6.37 -13.12 -22.11
C LEU A 122 6.59 -12.25 -23.34
N VAL A 123 5.49 -11.84 -23.95
CA VAL A 123 5.42 -10.96 -25.11
C VAL A 123 4.51 -9.77 -24.80
N PRO A 124 4.54 -8.68 -25.58
CA PRO A 124 3.77 -7.48 -25.26
C PRO A 124 2.26 -7.72 -25.10
N ALA A 125 1.71 -8.69 -25.83
CA ALA A 125 0.29 -9.06 -25.76
C ALA A 125 -0.12 -9.74 -24.44
N ASP A 126 0.84 -10.22 -23.65
CA ASP A 126 0.58 -10.82 -22.33
C ASP A 126 0.35 -9.78 -21.25
N PHE A 127 0.71 -8.52 -21.47
CA PHE A 127 0.63 -7.46 -20.47
C PHE A 127 -0.70 -6.72 -20.57
N ASP A 128 -1.30 -6.44 -19.41
CA ASP A 128 -2.50 -5.61 -19.35
C ASP A 128 -2.13 -4.14 -19.58
N SER A 129 -2.42 -3.63 -20.78
CA SER A 129 -2.12 -2.25 -21.16
C SER A 129 -3.02 -1.21 -20.48
N THR A 130 -4.04 -1.63 -19.74
CA THR A 130 -4.93 -0.72 -18.99
C THR A 130 -4.42 -0.41 -17.60
N ILE A 131 -3.45 -1.17 -17.08
CA ILE A 131 -2.95 -1.02 -15.73
C ILE A 131 -1.72 -0.10 -15.70
N PRO A 132 -1.72 0.96 -14.87
CA PRO A 132 -0.62 1.91 -14.75
C PRO A 132 0.76 1.31 -14.52
N CYS A 133 0.87 0.18 -13.80
CA CYS A 133 2.16 -0.44 -13.49
C CYS A 133 2.93 -0.92 -14.72
N ASN A 134 2.27 -1.12 -15.87
CA ASN A 134 2.92 -1.51 -17.11
C ASN A 134 3.33 -0.30 -17.97
N ASP A 135 2.93 0.92 -17.60
CA ASP A 135 3.27 2.14 -18.34
C ASP A 135 4.71 2.58 -18.00
N PRO A 136 5.63 2.61 -18.98
CA PRO A 136 7.03 2.97 -18.74
C PRO A 136 7.22 4.46 -18.40
N THR A 137 6.19 5.30 -18.57
CA THR A 137 6.20 6.71 -18.16
C THR A 137 5.85 6.87 -16.68
N GLN A 138 5.23 5.86 -16.07
CA GLN A 138 4.77 5.89 -14.68
C GLN A 138 5.63 5.00 -13.78
N PHE A 139 6.10 3.85 -14.29
CA PHE A 139 6.89 2.89 -13.54
C PHE A 139 8.20 2.55 -14.24
N GLN A 140 9.28 2.53 -13.46
CA GLN A 140 10.61 2.17 -13.95
C GLN A 140 10.83 0.66 -13.88
N HIS A 141 10.87 0.03 -15.05
CA HIS A 141 11.18 -1.40 -15.20
C HIS A 141 12.64 -1.65 -15.56
N GLY A 142 13.18 -2.78 -15.11
CA GLY A 142 14.48 -3.27 -15.57
C GLY A 142 14.49 -3.52 -17.09
N PRO A 143 15.67 -3.46 -17.75
CA PRO A 143 15.77 -3.55 -19.21
C PRO A 143 15.19 -4.84 -19.78
N GLU A 144 15.31 -5.96 -19.05
CA GLU A 144 14.73 -7.23 -19.48
C GLU A 144 13.20 -7.14 -19.51
N LEU A 145 12.55 -6.75 -18.42
CA LEU A 145 11.09 -6.65 -18.40
C LEU A 145 10.54 -5.64 -19.42
N ARG A 146 11.22 -4.50 -19.61
CA ARG A 146 10.87 -3.52 -20.66
C ARG A 146 10.85 -4.15 -22.05
N GLN A 147 11.82 -5.02 -22.36
CA GLN A 147 11.85 -5.73 -23.64
C GLN A 147 10.63 -6.63 -23.83
N ARG A 148 10.14 -7.29 -22.76
CA ARG A 148 8.99 -8.21 -22.81
C ARG A 148 7.69 -7.42 -23.03
N MET A 149 7.61 -6.24 -22.44
CA MET A 149 6.52 -5.27 -22.64
C MET A 149 6.58 -4.56 -24.01
N GLY A 150 7.68 -4.70 -24.77
CA GLY A 150 7.84 -4.08 -26.08
C GLY A 150 8.36 -2.63 -26.03
N HIS A 151 9.01 -2.25 -24.94
CA HIS A 151 9.65 -0.94 -24.78
C HIS A 151 11.14 -1.02 -25.12
N ALA A 152 11.66 0.05 -25.76
CA ALA A 152 13.07 0.22 -26.14
C ALA A 152 13.92 0.81 -25.00
#